data_AF-A0A498LUS6-F1
#
_entry.id   AF-A0A498LUS6-F1
#
_cell.length_a   1.000
_cell.length_b   1.000
_cell.length_c   1.000
_cell.angle_alpha   90.00
_cell.angle_beta   90.00
_cell.angle_gamma   90.00
#
_symmetry.space_group_name_H-M   'P 1'
#
loop_
_entity.id
_entity.type
_entity.pdbx_description
1 polymer ?
#
loop_
_entity_poly.entity_id
_entity_poly.type
_entity_poly.pdbx_seq_one_letter_code
_entity_poly.pdbx_strand_id
1 'polypeptide(L)'
;MLLSNLSLIMEKQGKMQDRDLFAGFNCTDLEAQMIPHTHTASVCQPSTSDEESCSSHRGAQSFSETECLKNIRADLCYYDVMLNSYKPSETLLNPVKTATKNLLNCLNENCEAEDVSSEFPQWQIWSGSSFDDRLSLCKALKGFHIRAITVNRALGYVASGDHRK
;
A
#
# COMPACT_ATOMS: atom_id res chain seq x y z
N MET A 1 -4.07 -13.08 -12.52
CA MET A 1 -4.67 -11.78 -12.13
C MET A 1 -3.55 -10.87 -11.61
N LEU A 2 -3.47 -9.63 -12.08
CA LEU A 2 -2.42 -8.68 -11.67
C LEU A 2 -2.53 -8.28 -10.18
N LEU A 3 -3.73 -8.37 -9.60
CA LEU A 3 -4.05 -8.09 -8.19
C LEU A 3 -3.29 -9.00 -7.23
N SER A 4 -3.35 -10.31 -7.44
CA SER A 4 -2.63 -11.28 -6.61
C SER A 4 -1.11 -11.09 -6.70
N ASN A 5 -0.59 -10.44 -7.73
CA ASN A 5 0.84 -10.35 -7.97
C ASN A 5 1.57 -9.43 -6.98
N LEU A 6 1.05 -8.23 -6.67
CA LEU A 6 1.72 -7.31 -5.75
C LEU A 6 1.82 -7.89 -4.33
N SER A 7 0.70 -8.35 -3.76
CA SER A 7 0.71 -8.98 -2.43
C SER A 7 1.59 -10.24 -2.40
N LEU A 8 1.55 -11.06 -3.45
CA LEU A 8 2.38 -12.26 -3.56
C LEU A 8 3.86 -11.93 -3.71
N ILE A 9 4.23 -10.88 -4.46
CA ILE A 9 5.61 -10.40 -4.57
C ILE A 9 6.07 -9.90 -3.20
N MET A 10 5.22 -9.19 -2.47
CA MET A 10 5.55 -8.73 -1.12
C MET A 10 5.61 -9.87 -0.09
N GLU A 11 4.84 -10.95 -0.25
CA GLU A 11 4.80 -12.10 0.65
C GLU A 11 5.88 -13.15 0.33
N LYS A 12 5.96 -13.60 -0.92
CA LYS A 12 6.86 -14.67 -1.40
C LYS A 12 8.21 -14.18 -1.94
N GLN A 13 8.23 -13.01 -2.57
CA GLN A 13 9.49 -12.35 -2.96
C GLN A 13 9.87 -11.27 -1.94
N GLY A 14 9.20 -11.28 -0.78
CA GLY A 14 9.26 -10.27 0.24
C GLY A 14 10.70 -9.93 0.54
N LYS A 15 11.12 -8.79 0.00
CA LYS A 15 12.43 -8.21 0.29
C LYS A 15 12.61 -7.97 1.80
N MET A 16 11.54 -8.10 2.60
CA MET A 16 11.57 -8.26 4.05
C MET A 16 12.58 -9.31 4.54
N GLN A 17 12.86 -10.39 3.79
CA GLN A 17 13.88 -11.38 4.16
C GLN A 17 15.21 -11.17 3.40
N ASP A 18 15.34 -10.09 2.63
CA ASP A 18 16.53 -9.79 1.85
C ASP A 18 17.69 -9.40 2.79
N ARG A 19 18.69 -10.28 2.83
CA ARG A 19 19.82 -10.17 3.75
C ARG A 19 20.72 -8.98 3.43
N ASP A 20 20.78 -8.57 2.17
CA ASP A 20 21.61 -7.44 1.74
C ASP A 20 20.91 -6.12 2.04
N LEU A 21 19.59 -6.06 1.80
CA LEU A 21 18.79 -4.87 2.08
C LEU A 21 18.66 -4.57 3.58
N PHE A 22 18.56 -5.60 4.41
CA PHE A 22 18.31 -5.46 5.87
C PHE A 22 19.44 -6.02 6.74
N ALA A 23 20.67 -6.07 6.21
CA ALA A 23 21.83 -6.54 6.97
C ALA A 23 21.96 -5.82 8.33
N GLY A 24 21.98 -6.61 9.40
CA GLY A 24 22.11 -6.13 10.79
C GLY A 24 20.82 -6.14 11.61
N PHE A 25 19.67 -6.47 11.01
CA PHE A 25 18.42 -6.73 11.75
C PHE A 25 17.50 -7.67 10.97
N ASN A 26 16.49 -8.20 11.64
CA ASN A 26 15.47 -9.02 11.00
C ASN A 26 14.19 -8.21 10.81
N CYS A 27 13.82 -7.92 9.56
CA CYS A 27 12.64 -7.13 9.24
C CYS A 27 11.33 -7.79 9.70
N THR A 28 11.28 -9.13 9.80
CA THR A 28 10.06 -9.81 10.28
C THR A 28 9.71 -9.45 11.71
N ASP A 29 10.71 -9.09 12.52
CA ASP A 29 10.56 -8.84 13.96
C ASP A 29 10.12 -7.39 14.25
N LEU A 30 10.18 -6.51 13.24
CA LEU A 30 9.82 -5.10 13.38
C LEU A 30 8.32 -4.89 13.18
N GLU A 31 7.73 -3.89 13.82
CA GLU A 31 6.33 -3.55 13.57
C GLU A 31 6.15 -2.91 12.18
N ALA A 32 4.96 -3.08 11.60
CA ALA A 32 4.61 -2.37 10.38
C ALA A 32 4.33 -0.90 10.68
N GLN A 33 4.87 0.01 9.87
CA GLN A 33 4.49 1.42 9.93
C GLN A 33 3.36 1.64 8.94
N MET A 34 2.14 1.81 9.46
CA MET A 34 0.99 2.20 8.65
C MET A 34 1.07 3.70 8.42
N ILE A 35 1.26 4.11 7.16
CA ILE A 35 1.31 5.52 6.78
C ILE A 35 -0.12 5.92 6.37
N PRO A 36 -0.83 6.75 7.15
CA PRO A 36 -2.22 7.08 6.90
C PRO A 36 -2.35 8.13 5.79
N HIS A 37 -1.89 7.79 4.58
CA HIS A 37 -1.98 8.68 3.41
C HIS A 37 -3.43 8.82 2.91
N THR A 38 -4.24 7.78 3.10
CA THR A 38 -5.61 7.70 2.60
C THR A 38 -6.51 6.96 3.58
N HIS A 39 -7.82 7.08 3.34
CA HIS A 39 -8.85 6.37 4.09
C HIS A 39 -9.27 5.06 3.41
N THR A 40 -8.42 4.44 2.57
CA THR A 40 -8.74 3.21 1.82
C THR A 40 -9.42 2.14 2.67
N ALA A 41 -8.91 1.86 3.88
CA ALA A 41 -9.48 0.82 4.74
C ALA A 41 -10.95 1.07 5.12
N SER A 42 -11.32 2.33 5.41
CA SER A 42 -12.69 2.69 5.80
C SER A 42 -13.58 2.98 4.59
N VAL A 43 -13.04 3.61 3.55
CA VAL A 43 -13.79 3.98 2.33
C VAL A 43 -14.11 2.75 1.47
N CYS A 44 -13.19 1.78 1.41
CA CYS A 44 -13.39 0.54 0.66
C CYS A 44 -14.05 -0.57 1.48
N GLN A 45 -14.56 -0.26 2.68
CA GLN A 45 -15.29 -1.23 3.47
C GLN A 45 -16.59 -1.60 2.74
N PRO A 46 -16.94 -2.89 2.63
CA PRO A 46 -18.23 -3.30 2.08
C PRO A 46 -19.39 -2.64 2.80
N SER A 47 -20.50 -2.44 2.07
CA SER A 47 -21.76 -2.03 2.70
C SER A 47 -22.13 -3.07 3.76
N THR A 48 -22.24 -2.65 5.02
CA THR A 48 -22.69 -3.53 6.10
C THR A 48 -24.20 -3.38 6.23
N SER A 49 -24.91 -4.50 6.37
CA SER A 49 -26.24 -4.47 6.96
C SER A 49 -26.09 -4.20 8.46
N ASP A 50 -27.07 -3.55 9.09
CA ASP A 50 -26.97 -3.01 10.46
C ASP A 50 -26.64 -4.05 11.55
N GLU A 51 -26.58 -5.35 11.24
CA GLU A 51 -26.36 -6.44 12.21
C GLU A 51 -24.88 -6.88 12.40
N GLU A 52 -23.94 -6.46 11.54
CA GLU A 52 -22.55 -6.99 11.56
C GLU A 52 -21.47 -5.97 11.96
N SER A 53 -21.84 -4.76 12.38
CA SER A 53 -20.86 -3.74 12.79
C SER A 53 -20.42 -3.92 14.25
N CYS A 54 -19.12 -4.15 14.48
CA CYS A 54 -18.50 -4.09 15.81
C CYS A 54 -18.41 -2.65 16.38
N SER A 55 -19.06 -1.67 15.74
CA SER A 55 -19.09 -0.25 16.14
C SER A 55 -20.51 0.29 15.99
N SER A 56 -21.23 0.46 17.10
CA SER A 56 -22.67 0.77 17.17
C SER A 56 -23.11 2.14 16.61
N HIS A 57 -22.26 2.91 15.91
CA HIS A 57 -22.55 4.33 15.61
C HIS A 57 -22.16 4.84 14.21
N ARG A 58 -21.89 3.97 13.23
CA ARG A 58 -21.83 4.42 11.83
C ARG A 58 -23.09 3.91 11.14
N GLY A 59 -24.07 4.79 10.92
CA GLY A 59 -25.24 4.46 10.10
C GLY A 59 -24.79 3.90 8.76
N ALA A 60 -25.62 3.06 8.13
CA ALA A 60 -25.33 2.36 6.89
C ALA A 60 -24.59 3.26 5.88
N GLN A 61 -23.25 3.12 5.81
CA GLN A 61 -22.44 3.85 4.85
C GLN A 61 -22.51 3.06 3.54
N SER A 62 -23.13 3.66 2.53
CA SER A 62 -23.16 3.06 1.19
C SER A 62 -21.74 3.04 0.61
N PHE A 63 -21.30 1.88 0.15
CA PHE A 63 -20.05 1.75 -0.58
C PHE A 63 -20.03 2.65 -1.82
N SER A 64 -18.94 3.39 -2.02
CA SER A 64 -18.70 4.19 -3.24
C SER A 64 -17.51 3.61 -4.00
N GLU A 65 -17.79 2.97 -5.14
CA GLU A 65 -16.73 2.42 -6.02
C GLU A 65 -15.73 3.51 -6.42
N THR A 66 -16.23 4.69 -6.80
CA THR A 66 -15.40 5.83 -7.20
C THR A 66 -14.46 6.30 -6.10
N GLU A 67 -14.97 6.49 -4.88
CA GLU A 67 -14.16 6.99 -3.75
C GLU A 67 -13.15 5.93 -3.29
N CYS A 68 -13.54 4.65 -3.30
CA CYS A 68 -12.64 3.55 -3.03
C CYS A 68 -11.48 3.49 -4.05
N LEU A 69 -11.79 3.51 -5.35
CA LEU A 69 -10.76 3.48 -6.39
C LEU A 69 -9.84 4.70 -6.32
N LYS A 70 -10.37 5.90 -6.00
CA LYS A 70 -9.56 7.11 -5.80
C LYS A 70 -8.55 6.94 -4.65
N ASN A 71 -8.98 6.42 -3.50
CA ASN A 71 -8.09 6.18 -2.36
C ASN A 71 -7.05 5.09 -2.66
N ILE A 72 -7.42 4.04 -3.40
CA ILE A 72 -6.48 3.00 -3.86
C ILE A 72 -5.40 3.61 -4.78
N ARG A 73 -5.79 4.44 -5.75
CA ARG A 73 -4.84 5.11 -6.65
C ARG A 73 -3.87 6.00 -5.88
N ALA A 74 -4.37 6.80 -4.94
CA ALA A 74 -3.54 7.64 -4.08
C ALA A 74 -2.55 6.83 -3.21
N ASP A 75 -2.98 5.71 -2.59
CA ASP A 75 -2.06 4.82 -1.88
C ASP A 75 -0.93 4.32 -2.79
N LEU A 76 -1.28 3.85 -4.00
CA LEU A 76 -0.29 3.32 -4.93
C LEU A 76 0.68 4.40 -5.43
N CYS A 77 0.19 5.63 -5.66
CA CYS A 77 1.04 6.77 -5.98
C CYS A 77 2.03 7.07 -4.86
N TYR A 78 1.55 7.14 -3.62
CA TYR A 78 2.42 7.35 -2.47
C TYR A 78 3.56 6.33 -2.42
N TYR A 79 3.22 5.03 -2.57
CA TYR A 79 4.23 3.98 -2.52
C TYR A 79 5.16 3.98 -3.75
N ASP A 80 4.68 4.31 -4.95
CA ASP A 80 5.55 4.43 -6.13
C ASP A 80 6.60 5.53 -5.93
N VAL A 81 6.18 6.73 -5.53
CA VAL A 81 7.11 7.84 -5.28
C VAL A 81 8.07 7.49 -4.13
N MET A 82 7.56 6.93 -3.01
CA MET A 82 8.39 6.49 -1.88
C MET A 82 9.46 5.49 -2.30
N LEU A 83 9.07 4.43 -3.02
CA LEU A 83 10.01 3.40 -3.49
C LEU A 83 11.04 3.99 -4.46
N ASN A 84 10.65 4.93 -5.32
CA ASN A 84 11.54 5.56 -6.29
C ASN A 84 12.52 6.55 -5.67
N SER A 85 12.21 7.11 -4.52
CA SER A 85 13.15 7.97 -3.78
C SER A 85 14.27 7.21 -3.05
N TYR A 86 14.11 5.91 -2.78
CA TYR A 86 15.14 5.08 -2.15
C TYR A 86 16.23 4.68 -3.16
N LYS A 87 17.31 5.45 -3.20
CA LYS A 87 18.44 5.30 -4.15
C LYS A 87 19.36 4.09 -3.94
N PRO A 88 19.67 3.63 -2.71
CA PRO A 88 20.76 2.66 -2.51
C PRO A 88 20.51 1.23 -2.99
N SER A 89 19.28 0.86 -3.34
CA SER A 89 18.94 -0.52 -3.70
C SER A 89 17.96 -0.65 -4.87
N GLU A 90 18.13 0.17 -5.91
CA GLU A 90 17.25 0.16 -7.08
C GLU A 90 17.00 -1.26 -7.61
N THR A 91 18.03 -2.08 -7.74
CA THR A 91 17.90 -3.47 -8.24
C THR A 91 17.11 -4.39 -7.32
N LEU A 92 17.21 -4.21 -5.99
CA LEU A 92 16.52 -5.06 -5.01
C LEU A 92 15.03 -4.70 -4.89
N LEU A 93 14.67 -3.43 -5.05
CA LEU A 93 13.27 -3.00 -4.97
C LEU A 93 12.52 -3.14 -6.31
N ASN A 94 13.22 -3.40 -7.42
CA ASN A 94 12.64 -3.50 -8.76
C ASN A 94 11.39 -4.39 -8.85
N PRO A 95 11.32 -5.60 -8.27
CA PRO A 95 10.12 -6.42 -8.36
C PRO A 95 8.89 -5.73 -7.77
N VAL A 96 9.04 -5.06 -6.62
CA VAL A 96 7.96 -4.33 -5.95
C VAL A 96 7.61 -3.08 -6.76
N LYS A 97 8.60 -2.30 -7.20
CA LYS A 97 8.41 -1.12 -8.07
C LYS A 97 7.63 -1.46 -9.34
N THR A 98 8.06 -2.50 -10.05
CA THR A 98 7.40 -2.98 -11.27
C THR A 98 5.98 -3.44 -11.00
N ALA A 99 5.74 -4.16 -9.90
CA ALA A 99 4.39 -4.60 -9.55
C ALA A 99 3.46 -3.42 -9.23
N THR A 100 3.94 -2.43 -8.46
CA THR A 100 3.20 -1.20 -8.15
C THR A 100 2.86 -0.44 -9.43
N LYS A 101 3.85 -0.22 -10.30
CA LYS A 101 3.67 0.50 -11.57
C LYS A 101 2.73 -0.22 -12.53
N ASN A 102 2.80 -1.55 -12.61
CA ASN A 102 1.85 -2.32 -13.41
C ASN A 102 0.41 -2.17 -12.90
N LEU A 103 0.22 -2.14 -11.57
CA LEU A 103 -1.11 -1.95 -11.00
C LEU A 103 -1.63 -0.52 -11.24
N LEU A 104 -0.78 0.50 -11.11
CA LEU A 104 -1.13 1.89 -11.49
C LEU A 104 -1.55 2.00 -12.96
N ASN A 105 -0.77 1.42 -13.86
CA ASN A 105 -1.11 1.37 -15.29
C ASN A 105 -2.46 0.70 -15.53
N CYS A 106 -2.78 -0.39 -14.82
CA CYS A 106 -4.08 -1.05 -14.93
C CYS A 106 -5.24 -0.18 -14.44
N LEU A 107 -4.99 0.71 -13.50
CA LEU A 107 -5.96 1.68 -12.99
C LEU A 107 -6.01 2.97 -13.83
N ASN A 108 -5.24 3.03 -14.92
CA ASN A 108 -5.02 4.20 -15.78
C ASN A 108 -4.58 5.44 -14.99
N GLU A 109 -3.69 5.25 -14.01
CA GLU A 109 -3.18 6.31 -13.16
C GLU A 109 -1.69 6.56 -13.44
N ASN A 110 -1.31 7.84 -13.50
CA ASN A 110 0.09 8.27 -13.54
C ASN A 110 0.33 9.12 -12.30
N CYS A 111 1.39 8.82 -11.56
CA CYS A 111 1.69 9.47 -10.30
C CYS A 111 2.90 10.38 -10.46
N GLU A 112 2.74 11.66 -10.15
CA GLU A 112 3.84 12.60 -10.00
C GLU A 112 4.10 12.87 -8.51
N ALA A 113 5.32 13.31 -8.18
CA ALA A 113 5.66 13.64 -6.81
C ALA A 113 4.78 14.77 -6.24
N GLU A 114 4.25 15.64 -7.12
CA GLU A 114 3.33 16.73 -6.79
C GLU A 114 1.92 16.25 -6.44
N ASP A 115 1.52 15.06 -6.93
CA ASP A 115 0.23 14.44 -6.63
C ASP A 115 0.17 13.86 -5.20
N VAL A 116 1.34 13.63 -4.59
CA VAL A 116 1.46 13.15 -3.22
C VAL A 116 1.58 14.37 -2.31
N SER A 117 0.46 14.78 -1.71
CA SER A 117 0.35 15.95 -0.81
C SER A 117 1.57 16.18 0.09
N SER A 118 2.05 17.43 0.09
CA SER A 118 3.19 17.92 0.89
C SER A 118 2.90 18.07 2.38
N GLU A 119 1.64 17.92 2.82
CA GLU A 119 1.22 18.15 4.21
C GLU A 119 1.34 16.92 5.12
N PHE A 120 1.73 15.76 4.61
CA PHE A 120 1.76 14.54 5.42
C PHE A 120 3.10 14.31 6.10
N PRO A 121 3.09 14.07 7.43
CA PRO A 121 4.30 14.03 8.23
C PRO A 121 5.10 12.78 7.85
N GLN A 122 6.41 12.94 7.68
CA GLN A 122 7.37 11.85 7.49
C GLN A 122 7.48 11.26 6.07
N TRP A 123 7.49 12.11 5.04
CA TRP A 123 8.44 11.83 3.96
C TRP A 123 9.84 11.85 4.56
N GLN A 124 10.34 10.69 4.99
CA GLN A 124 11.75 10.54 5.34
C GLN A 124 12.48 10.57 4.00
N ILE A 125 12.94 11.75 3.60
CA ILE A 125 13.86 11.87 2.47
C ILE A 125 15.05 10.98 2.82
N TRP A 126 15.14 9.84 2.14
CA TRP A 126 16.16 8.85 2.41
C TRP A 126 17.52 9.52 2.30
N SER A 127 18.28 9.51 3.39
CA SER A 127 19.62 10.10 3.37
C SER A 127 20.62 9.21 2.61
N GLY A 128 20.27 7.93 2.46
CA GLY A 128 21.05 6.91 1.76
C GLY A 128 20.68 5.52 2.27
N SER A 129 21.69 4.67 2.49
CA SER A 129 21.58 3.29 3.01
C SER A 129 21.95 3.18 4.49
N SER A 130 21.71 4.24 5.27
CA SER A 130 21.98 4.20 6.70
C SER A 130 21.19 3.07 7.39
N PHE A 131 21.61 2.67 8.59
CA PHE A 131 20.86 1.69 9.36
C PHE A 131 19.41 2.14 9.58
N ASP A 132 19.19 3.41 9.91
CA ASP A 132 17.86 3.98 10.15
C ASP A 132 17.03 4.04 8.86
N ASP A 133 17.63 4.40 7.72
CA ASP A 133 16.93 4.38 6.43
C ASP A 133 16.46 2.97 6.07
N ARG A 134 17.31 1.96 6.26
CA ARG A 134 16.97 0.55 6.03
C ARG A 134 15.87 0.08 7.00
N LEU A 135 15.96 0.49 8.26
CA LEU A 135 14.97 0.17 9.29
C LEU A 135 13.59 0.77 8.93
N SER A 136 13.54 2.05 8.58
CA SER A 136 12.33 2.73 8.14
C SER A 136 11.77 2.13 6.85
N LEU A 137 12.62 1.83 5.86
CA LEU A 137 12.21 1.15 4.63
C LEU A 137 11.54 -0.20 4.91
N CYS A 138 12.11 -1.01 5.80
CA CYS A 138 11.50 -2.27 6.21
C CYS A 138 10.09 -2.04 6.79
N LYS A 139 9.95 -1.13 7.77
CA LYS A 139 8.64 -0.86 8.40
C LYS A 139 7.61 -0.35 7.40
N ALA A 140 8.02 0.51 6.46
CA ALA A 140 7.17 1.03 5.39
C ALA A 140 6.76 -0.07 4.40
N LEU A 141 7.66 -0.96 4.01
CA LEU A 141 7.34 -2.11 3.15
C LEU A 141 6.36 -3.08 3.82
N LYS A 142 6.46 -3.27 5.14
CA LYS A 142 5.47 -4.05 5.91
C LYS A 142 4.10 -3.38 5.91
N GLY A 143 4.05 -2.06 6.12
CA GLY A 143 2.82 -1.28 6.00
C GLY A 143 2.21 -1.37 4.60
N PHE A 144 3.05 -1.28 3.57
CA PHE A 144 2.63 -1.43 2.18
C PHE A 144 2.06 -2.82 1.90
N HIS A 145 2.63 -3.88 2.49
CA HIS A 145 2.14 -5.24 2.31
C HIS A 145 0.71 -5.39 2.85
N ILE A 146 0.45 -4.86 4.05
CA ILE A 146 -0.89 -4.82 4.65
C ILE A 146 -1.86 -4.02 3.76
N ARG A 147 -1.39 -2.89 3.20
CA ARG A 147 -2.20 -2.08 2.28
C ARG A 147 -2.47 -2.82 0.98
N ALA A 148 -1.51 -3.54 0.41
CA ALA A 148 -1.69 -4.34 -0.80
C ALA A 148 -2.74 -5.45 -0.61
N ILE A 149 -2.76 -6.10 0.57
CA ILE A 149 -3.83 -7.05 0.92
C ILE A 149 -5.19 -6.35 0.95
N THR A 150 -5.26 -5.18 1.57
CA THR A 150 -6.50 -4.38 1.64
C THR A 150 -7.00 -4.00 0.25
N VAL A 151 -6.11 -3.49 -0.61
CA VAL A 151 -6.39 -3.14 -2.02
C VAL A 151 -6.90 -4.36 -2.78
N ASN A 152 -6.27 -5.52 -2.61
CA ASN A 152 -6.70 -6.76 -3.26
C ASN A 152 -8.11 -7.19 -2.86
N ARG A 153 -8.45 -7.08 -1.57
CA ARG A 153 -9.81 -7.37 -1.09
C ARG A 153 -10.83 -6.39 -1.67
N ALA A 154 -10.51 -5.10 -1.65
CA ALA A 154 -11.37 -4.05 -2.19
C ALA A 154 -11.64 -4.24 -3.69
N LEU A 155 -10.59 -4.49 -4.49
CA LEU A 155 -10.74 -4.71 -5.93
C LEU A 155 -11.46 -6.03 -6.24
N GLY A 156 -11.30 -7.07 -5.41
CA GLY A 156 -12.11 -8.28 -5.49
C GLY A 156 -13.59 -8.02 -5.23
N TYR A 157 -13.92 -7.21 -4.22
CA TYR A 157 -15.28 -6.80 -3.92
C TYR A 157 -15.90 -5.96 -5.05
N VAL A 158 -15.15 -5.01 -5.61
CA VAL A 158 -15.58 -4.25 -6.80
C VAL A 158 -15.85 -5.18 -7.98
N ALA A 159 -14.92 -6.12 -8.26
CA ALA A 159 -15.05 -7.04 -9.38
C ALA A 159 -16.24 -8.01 -9.24
N SER A 160 -16.64 -8.36 -8.02
CA SER A 160 -17.81 -9.22 -7.76
C SER A 160 -19.13 -8.56 -8.14
N GLY A 161 -19.19 -7.21 -8.17
CA GLY A 161 -20.41 -6.45 -8.36
C GLY A 161 -21.37 -6.49 -7.16
N ASP A 162 -20.98 -7.07 -6.02
CA ASP A 162 -21.84 -7.20 -4.82
C ASP A 162 -22.34 -5.84 -4.30
N HIS A 163 -21.55 -4.78 -4.47
CA HIS A 163 -21.93 -3.43 -4.10
C HIS A 163 -23.05 -2.80 -4.95
N ARG A 164 -23.47 -3.46 -6.04
CA ARG A 164 -24.56 -3.01 -6.94
C ARG A 164 -25.87 -3.76 -6.70
N LYS A 165 -25.86 -4.75 -5.81
CA LYS A 165 -27.04 -5.55 -5.42
C LYS A 165 -27.82 -4.82 -4.34
#